data_AF-A0A7C2XW63-F1
#
_entry.id   AF-A0A7C2XW63-F1
#
_cell.length_a   1.000
_cell.length_b   1.000
_cell.length_c   1.000
_cell.angle_alpha   90.00
_cell.angle_beta   90.00
_cell.angle_gamma   90.00
#
_symmetry.space_group_name_H-M   'P 1'
#
loop_
_entity.id
_entity.type
_entity.pdbx_description
1 polymer ?
#
loop_
_entity_poly.entity_id
_entity_poly.type
_entity_poly.pdbx_seq_one_letter_code
_entity_poly.pdbx_strand_id
1 'polypeptide(L)'
;MFSRSRFKGGLRYHPAVNLDEVRALATWMTWKTAIADIPLGGAKGGIQLNPADYTMNELEHITRRFTFALGNNIGPEYDIPAPDVNTNSQIMAWILDAYLSMMPPNDRNRCTHVVTGKPVESGGSLGREKATGQGVVFIIVSYFEWLQNKRSKCWELEEVDRKLYKKIITLFAFFLTDLMMPPILPSSSQLLSPRRTDALEFLAGLFDFILQFHADHRDTAPRHRLNPFLS
;
A
#
# COMPACT_ATOMS: atom_id res chain seq x y z
N MET A 1 11.56 -15.24 -20.38
CA MET A 1 12.22 -13.91 -20.41
C MET A 1 11.18 -12.86 -19.98
N PHE A 2 10.95 -12.68 -18.67
CA PHE A 2 10.00 -11.70 -18.12
C PHE A 2 10.72 -10.37 -17.86
N SER A 3 11.19 -9.71 -18.91
CA SER A 3 11.69 -8.34 -18.75
C SER A 3 10.48 -7.40 -18.64
N ARG A 4 9.96 -7.24 -17.43
CA ARG A 4 8.94 -6.21 -17.13
C ARG A 4 9.61 -4.84 -17.33
N SER A 5 9.10 -4.08 -18.31
CA SER A 5 9.77 -2.87 -18.81
C SER A 5 9.78 -1.69 -17.84
N ARG A 6 8.87 -1.69 -16.86
CA ARG A 6 8.66 -0.59 -15.91
C ARG A 6 8.73 -1.10 -14.49
N PHE A 7 9.34 -0.34 -13.59
CA PHE A 7 9.44 -0.64 -12.17
C PHE A 7 8.39 0.11 -11.36
N LYS A 8 7.96 -0.51 -10.26
CA LYS A 8 7.01 0.07 -9.32
C LYS A 8 7.51 -0.11 -7.89
N GLY A 9 7.62 1.00 -7.17
CA GLY A 9 8.10 0.98 -5.79
C GLY A 9 7.54 2.10 -4.93
N GLY A 10 7.50 1.87 -3.63
CA GLY A 10 7.19 2.90 -2.63
C GLY A 10 8.45 3.68 -2.20
N LEU A 11 8.29 4.94 -1.80
CA LEU A 11 9.33 5.79 -1.21
C LEU A 11 9.14 5.90 0.30
N ARG A 12 10.13 5.47 1.09
CA ARG A 12 10.05 5.45 2.56
C ARG A 12 10.90 6.53 3.20
N TYR A 13 10.34 7.31 4.11
CA TYR A 13 11.09 8.29 4.93
C TYR A 13 11.22 7.75 6.35
N HIS A 14 12.37 7.14 6.67
CA HIS A 14 12.58 6.59 8.01
C HIS A 14 14.09 6.54 8.34
N PRO A 15 14.51 6.83 9.59
CA PRO A 15 15.93 6.85 9.97
C PRO A 15 16.64 5.49 9.89
N ALA A 16 15.87 4.39 9.89
CA ALA A 16 16.40 3.03 9.78
C ALA A 16 16.50 2.49 8.34
N VAL A 17 16.10 3.30 7.33
CA VAL A 17 16.21 2.89 5.92
C VAL A 17 17.66 2.55 5.60
N ASN A 18 17.86 1.35 5.09
CA ASN A 18 19.17 0.85 4.66
C ASN A 18 19.05 0.13 3.31
N LEU A 19 20.18 -0.04 2.63
CA LEU A 19 20.21 -0.58 1.28
C LEU A 19 19.70 -2.04 1.20
N ASP A 20 19.97 -2.85 2.22
CA ASP A 20 19.57 -4.26 2.22
C ASP A 20 18.05 -4.42 2.40
N GLU A 21 17.43 -3.61 3.27
CA GLU A 21 15.98 -3.52 3.41
C GLU A 21 15.33 -3.06 2.09
N VAL A 22 15.87 -2.01 1.46
CA VAL A 22 15.36 -1.50 0.18
C VAL A 22 15.41 -2.56 -0.91
N ARG A 23 16.50 -3.33 -1.01
CA ARG A 23 16.63 -4.45 -1.95
C ARG A 23 15.62 -5.58 -1.67
N ALA A 24 15.43 -5.93 -0.40
CA ALA A 24 14.45 -6.94 0.00
C ALA A 24 13.02 -6.50 -0.37
N LEU A 25 12.66 -5.24 -0.06
CA LEU A 25 11.36 -4.65 -0.40
C LEU A 25 11.14 -4.53 -1.91
N ALA A 26 12.17 -4.22 -2.69
CA ALA A 26 12.08 -4.24 -4.16
C ALA A 26 11.82 -5.65 -4.71
N THR A 27 12.45 -6.67 -4.11
CA THR A 27 12.20 -8.08 -4.45
C THR A 27 10.76 -8.48 -4.14
N TRP A 28 10.25 -8.10 -2.97
CA TRP A 28 8.84 -8.32 -2.62
C TRP A 28 7.88 -7.61 -3.56
N MET A 29 8.18 -6.39 -4.00
CA MET A 29 7.38 -5.69 -5.00
C MET A 29 7.35 -6.44 -6.34
N THR A 30 8.47 -7.06 -6.75
CA THR A 30 8.55 -7.86 -7.97
C THR A 30 7.64 -9.09 -7.90
N TRP A 31 7.60 -9.76 -6.75
CA TRP A 31 6.70 -10.91 -6.54
C TRP A 31 5.25 -10.47 -6.44
N LYS A 32 4.97 -9.35 -5.76
CA LYS A 32 3.61 -8.82 -5.63
C LYS A 32 2.99 -8.50 -6.99
N THR A 33 3.73 -7.83 -7.86
CA THR A 33 3.27 -7.54 -9.22
C THR A 33 3.19 -8.80 -10.09
N ALA A 34 4.04 -9.80 -9.84
CA ALA A 34 3.92 -11.12 -10.46
C ALA A 34 2.61 -11.83 -10.13
N ILE A 35 2.26 -11.89 -8.85
CA ILE A 35 1.05 -12.56 -8.36
C ILE A 35 -0.20 -11.84 -8.83
N ALA A 36 -0.17 -10.50 -8.88
CA ALA A 36 -1.30 -9.69 -9.33
C ALA A 36 -1.45 -9.60 -10.86
N ASP A 37 -0.62 -10.32 -11.64
CA ASP A 37 -0.56 -10.25 -13.10
C ASP A 37 -0.42 -8.82 -13.67
N ILE A 38 0.33 -7.98 -12.95
CA ILE A 38 0.60 -6.60 -13.36
C ILE A 38 1.93 -6.58 -14.15
N PRO A 39 2.00 -5.93 -15.33
CA PRO A 39 3.22 -5.91 -16.15
C PRO A 39 4.28 -4.92 -15.63
N LEU A 40 4.55 -4.90 -14.33
CA LEU A 40 5.52 -4.04 -13.66
C LEU A 40 6.52 -4.87 -12.85
N GLY A 41 7.80 -4.51 -12.90
CA GLY A 41 8.84 -4.99 -11.99
C GLY A 41 8.72 -4.35 -10.61
N GLY A 42 9.55 -4.80 -9.67
CA GLY A 42 9.62 -4.22 -8.33
C GLY A 42 10.79 -3.26 -8.18
N ALA A 43 10.50 -2.09 -7.61
CA ALA A 43 11.49 -1.16 -7.12
C ALA A 43 11.15 -0.77 -5.68
N LYS A 44 12.10 -0.10 -5.03
CA LYS A 44 11.90 0.54 -3.74
C LYS A 44 12.90 1.68 -3.62
N GLY A 45 12.49 2.77 -3.00
CA GLY A 45 13.39 3.83 -2.61
C GLY A 45 13.08 4.33 -1.22
N GLY A 46 13.95 5.19 -0.71
CA GLY A 46 13.73 5.83 0.57
C GLY A 46 14.83 6.83 0.87
N ILE A 47 14.56 7.67 1.87
CA ILE A 47 15.51 8.62 2.40
C ILE A 47 15.64 8.34 3.89
N GLN A 48 16.89 8.26 4.35
CA GLN A 48 17.22 8.05 5.74
C GLN A 48 17.00 9.35 6.53
N LEU A 49 15.75 9.68 6.80
CA LEU A 49 15.33 10.87 7.54
C LEU A 49 14.13 10.54 8.43
N ASN A 50 14.00 11.23 9.56
CA ASN A 50 12.81 11.18 10.39
C ASN A 50 11.95 12.42 10.12
N PRO A 51 10.77 12.28 9.48
CA PRO A 51 9.98 13.45 9.08
C PRO A 51 9.42 14.26 10.26
N ALA A 52 9.40 13.70 11.48
CA ALA A 52 9.01 14.45 12.67
C ALA A 52 10.02 15.54 13.07
N ASP A 53 11.26 15.44 12.61
CA ASP A 53 12.33 16.40 12.94
C ASP A 53 12.35 17.61 11.99
N TYR A 54 11.45 17.66 11.00
CA TYR A 54 11.42 18.68 9.95
C TYR A 54 10.05 19.34 9.83
N THR A 55 10.04 20.60 9.45
CA THR A 55 8.83 21.32 9.07
C THR A 55 8.33 20.87 7.69
N MET A 56 7.06 21.14 7.39
CA MET A 56 6.48 20.83 6.07
C MET A 56 7.25 21.48 4.92
N ASN A 57 7.71 22.71 5.08
CA ASN A 57 8.49 23.41 4.06
C ASN A 57 9.87 22.76 3.87
N GLU A 58 10.54 22.35 4.95
CA GLU A 58 11.82 21.63 4.84
C GLU A 58 11.64 20.28 4.16
N LEU A 59 10.58 19.54 4.51
CA LEU A 59 10.25 18.27 3.85
C LEU A 59 9.94 18.45 2.36
N GLU A 60 9.24 19.52 1.99
CA GLU A 60 9.03 19.87 0.58
C GLU A 60 10.39 20.11 -0.10
N HIS A 61 11.24 20.96 0.47
CA HIS A 61 12.54 21.29 -0.10
C HIS A 61 13.42 20.03 -0.27
N ILE A 62 13.46 19.17 0.75
CA ILE A 62 14.19 17.88 0.70
C ILE A 62 13.62 17.00 -0.41
N THR A 63 12.30 16.85 -0.49
CA THR A 63 11.62 16.01 -1.48
C THR A 63 11.86 16.51 -2.91
N ARG A 64 11.81 17.83 -3.14
CA ARG A 64 12.11 18.44 -4.44
C ARG A 64 13.56 18.18 -4.83
N ARG A 65 14.51 18.45 -3.92
CA ARG A 65 15.95 18.21 -4.17
C ARG A 65 16.26 16.73 -4.42
N PHE A 66 15.61 15.84 -3.69
CA PHE A 66 15.69 14.39 -3.93
C PHE A 66 15.19 14.03 -5.33
N THR A 67 14.05 14.59 -5.76
CA THR A 67 13.51 14.37 -7.10
C THR A 67 14.45 14.86 -8.20
N PHE A 68 15.07 16.03 -8.01
CA PHE A 68 16.11 16.53 -8.93
C PHE A 68 17.33 15.60 -9.00
N ALA A 69 17.74 15.03 -7.86
CA ALA A 69 18.85 14.07 -7.81
C ALA A 69 18.51 12.73 -8.49
N LEU A 70 17.25 12.30 -8.43
CA LEU A 70 16.78 11.12 -9.17
C LEU A 70 16.82 11.36 -10.69
N GLY A 71 16.43 12.55 -11.15
CA GLY A 71 16.49 12.94 -12.56
C GLY A 71 15.81 11.90 -13.47
N ASN A 72 16.58 11.35 -14.40
CA ASN A 72 16.10 10.37 -15.38
C ASN A 72 15.98 8.92 -14.83
N ASN A 73 16.29 8.70 -13.54
CA ASN A 73 16.10 7.38 -12.90
C ASN A 73 14.62 7.10 -12.56
N ILE A 74 13.76 8.11 -12.60
CA ILE A 74 12.32 7.96 -12.48
C ILE A 74 11.66 8.45 -13.76
N GLY A 75 10.49 7.89 -14.09
CA GLY A 75 9.78 8.26 -15.30
C GLY A 75 8.57 7.36 -15.55
N PRO A 76 7.55 7.85 -16.27
CA PRO A 76 6.33 7.07 -16.54
C PRO A 76 6.61 5.76 -17.29
N GLU A 77 7.69 5.72 -18.07
CA GLU A 77 8.10 4.55 -18.86
C GLU A 77 9.25 3.75 -18.23
N TYR A 78 9.71 4.10 -17.03
CA TYR A 78 10.86 3.44 -16.41
C TYR A 78 10.63 3.04 -14.96
N ASP A 79 10.50 3.99 -14.03
CA ASP A 79 10.23 3.72 -12.62
C ASP A 79 9.19 4.70 -12.09
N ILE A 80 8.14 4.16 -11.49
CA ILE A 80 6.96 4.89 -11.04
C ILE A 80 6.90 4.82 -9.52
N PRO A 81 7.29 5.89 -8.79
CA PRO A 81 7.20 5.92 -7.33
C PRO A 81 5.77 5.88 -6.81
N ALA A 82 5.63 5.46 -5.56
CA ALA A 82 4.40 5.42 -4.77
C ALA A 82 4.70 5.88 -3.34
N PRO A 83 3.65 6.24 -2.59
CA PRO A 83 3.75 6.38 -1.15
C PRO A 83 4.09 5.05 -0.47
N ASP A 84 4.82 5.16 0.63
CA ASP A 84 5.09 4.17 1.66
C ASP A 84 5.16 4.89 3.02
N VAL A 85 5.61 4.21 4.07
CA VAL A 85 5.70 4.75 5.43
C VAL A 85 6.30 6.14 5.50
N ASN A 86 5.55 7.00 6.20
CA ASN A 86 5.81 8.43 6.37
C ASN A 86 5.87 9.25 5.08
N THR A 87 5.30 8.73 3.99
CA THR A 87 5.06 9.50 2.77
C THR A 87 3.59 9.41 2.36
N ASN A 88 3.04 10.52 1.89
CA ASN A 88 1.62 10.65 1.62
C ASN A 88 1.36 11.22 0.22
N SER A 89 0.09 11.47 -0.09
CA SER A 89 -0.31 12.08 -1.37
C SER A 89 0.32 13.45 -1.60
N GLN A 90 0.52 14.26 -0.54
CA GLN A 90 1.17 15.56 -0.63
C GLN A 90 2.63 15.45 -1.10
N ILE A 91 3.40 14.53 -0.52
CA ILE A 91 4.79 14.27 -0.94
C ILE A 91 4.82 13.82 -2.40
N MET A 92 3.88 12.96 -2.81
CA MET A 92 3.76 12.54 -4.22
C MET A 92 3.45 13.73 -5.16
N ALA A 93 2.65 14.70 -4.70
CA ALA A 93 2.37 15.92 -5.47
C ALA A 93 3.62 16.79 -5.63
N TRP A 94 4.44 16.93 -4.59
CA TRP A 94 5.72 17.64 -4.67
C TRP A 94 6.73 16.97 -5.61
N ILE A 95 6.80 15.63 -5.59
CA ILE A 95 7.64 14.87 -6.54
C ILE A 95 7.14 15.10 -7.96
N LEU A 96 5.82 15.05 -8.20
CA LEU A 96 5.26 15.32 -9.52
C LEU A 96 5.63 16.74 -9.99
N ASP A 97 5.43 17.76 -9.16
CA ASP A 97 5.73 19.15 -9.51
C ASP A 97 7.22 19.38 -9.81
N ALA A 98 8.10 18.82 -8.98
CA ALA A 98 9.55 18.87 -9.19
C ALA A 98 9.96 18.14 -10.47
N TYR A 99 9.38 16.97 -10.76
CA TYR A 99 9.67 16.22 -11.98
C TYR A 99 9.21 16.98 -13.23
N LEU A 100 7.99 17.51 -13.24
CA LEU A 100 7.47 18.29 -14.36
C LEU A 100 8.26 19.57 -14.60
N SER A 101 8.83 20.16 -13.55
CA SER A 101 9.72 21.33 -13.66
C SER A 101 11.02 21.01 -14.41
N MET A 102 11.51 19.76 -14.32
CA MET A 102 12.67 19.31 -15.09
C MET A 102 12.35 18.97 -16.55
N MET A 103 11.08 18.70 -16.86
CA MET A 103 10.67 18.27 -18.20
C MET A 103 10.46 19.47 -19.14
N PRO A 104 10.77 19.32 -20.45
CA PRO A 104 10.43 20.31 -21.46
C PRO A 104 8.92 20.62 -21.45
N PRO A 105 8.50 21.88 -21.69
CA PRO A 105 7.09 22.27 -21.63
C PRO A 105 6.15 21.39 -22.46
N ASN A 106 6.61 20.91 -23.62
CA ASN A 106 5.82 20.12 -24.56
C ASN A 106 5.52 18.69 -24.05
N ASP A 107 6.35 18.14 -23.17
CA ASP A 107 6.22 16.76 -22.67
C ASP A 107 5.57 16.68 -21.28
N ARG A 108 5.35 17.81 -20.60
CA ARG A 108 4.80 17.84 -19.23
C ARG A 108 3.50 17.06 -19.09
N ASN A 109 2.57 17.21 -20.04
CA ASN A 109 1.27 16.53 -19.99
C ASN A 109 1.42 14.99 -20.05
N ARG A 110 2.40 14.49 -20.78
CA ARG A 110 2.68 13.05 -20.92
C ARG A 110 3.33 12.46 -19.67
N CYS A 111 4.02 13.31 -18.90
CA CYS A 111 4.76 12.91 -17.71
C CYS A 111 3.94 12.94 -16.40
N THR A 112 2.65 13.27 -16.45
CA THR A 112 1.79 13.36 -15.25
C THR A 112 1.63 12.03 -14.49
N HIS A 113 1.90 10.91 -15.16
CA HIS A 113 1.81 9.56 -14.62
C HIS A 113 3.11 9.05 -14.00
N VAL A 114 4.13 9.91 -13.85
CA VAL A 114 5.44 9.55 -13.27
C VAL A 114 5.34 9.00 -11.84
N VAL A 115 4.35 9.44 -11.06
CA VAL A 115 4.14 9.02 -9.67
C VAL A 115 2.71 8.55 -9.46
N THR A 116 2.50 7.59 -8.56
CA THR A 116 1.19 7.10 -8.14
C THR A 116 0.86 7.53 -6.70
N GLY A 117 -0.43 7.50 -6.35
CA GLY A 117 -0.88 7.90 -5.03
C GLY A 117 -0.93 9.40 -4.79
N LYS A 118 -1.01 10.18 -5.88
CA LYS A 118 -1.25 11.63 -5.90
C LYS A 118 -2.64 11.97 -5.32
N PRO A 119 -2.87 13.24 -4.92
CA PRO A 119 -4.21 13.74 -4.61
C PRO A 119 -5.15 13.60 -5.82
N VAL A 120 -6.46 13.52 -5.56
CA VAL A 120 -7.48 13.31 -6.62
C VAL A 120 -7.43 14.45 -7.64
N GLU A 121 -7.23 15.67 -7.16
CA GLU A 121 -7.11 16.91 -7.93
C GLU A 121 -5.94 16.87 -8.92
N SER A 122 -4.91 16.07 -8.63
CA SER A 122 -3.70 15.93 -9.46
C SER A 122 -3.66 14.62 -10.25
N GLY A 123 -4.82 13.99 -10.50
CA GLY A 123 -4.91 12.72 -11.22
C GLY A 123 -4.60 11.48 -10.38
N GLY A 124 -4.89 11.55 -9.07
CA GLY A 124 -4.93 10.40 -8.19
C GLY A 124 -6.15 9.50 -8.46
N SER A 125 -6.03 8.20 -8.15
CA SER A 125 -7.16 7.28 -8.26
C SER A 125 -8.07 7.38 -7.05
N LEU A 126 -9.39 7.46 -7.28
CA LEU A 126 -10.39 7.25 -6.25
C LEU A 126 -10.22 5.85 -5.62
N GLY A 127 -10.45 5.74 -4.32
CA GLY A 127 -10.36 4.48 -3.58
C GLY A 127 -8.95 4.03 -3.19
N ARG A 128 -7.88 4.80 -3.50
CA ARG A 128 -6.48 4.45 -3.14
C ARG A 128 -6.31 4.14 -1.65
N GLU A 129 -6.90 4.95 -0.78
CA GLU A 129 -6.78 4.80 0.67
C GLU A 129 -7.34 3.46 1.16
N LYS A 130 -8.42 3.00 0.53
CA LYS A 130 -9.12 1.75 0.88
C LYS A 130 -8.54 0.53 0.16
N ALA A 131 -7.77 0.71 -0.91
CA ALA A 131 -7.34 -0.37 -1.80
C ALA A 131 -6.58 -1.51 -1.09
N THR A 132 -5.68 -1.19 -0.16
CA THR A 132 -4.92 -2.21 0.57
C THR A 132 -5.82 -3.02 1.52
N GLY A 133 -6.70 -2.35 2.27
CA GLY A 133 -7.65 -3.00 3.17
C GLY A 133 -8.69 -3.85 2.41
N GLN A 134 -9.22 -3.32 1.31
CA GLN A 134 -10.12 -4.03 0.40
C GLN A 134 -9.52 -5.32 -0.13
N GLY A 135 -8.26 -5.29 -0.59
CA GLY A 135 -7.57 -6.47 -1.10
C GLY A 135 -7.47 -7.60 -0.06
N VAL A 136 -7.20 -7.26 1.20
CA VAL A 136 -7.14 -8.24 2.30
C VAL A 136 -8.51 -8.88 2.52
N VAL A 137 -9.58 -8.08 2.59
CA VAL A 137 -10.92 -8.63 2.80
C VAL A 137 -11.34 -9.52 1.64
N PHE A 138 -11.07 -9.14 0.39
CA PHE A 138 -11.37 -10.00 -0.76
C PHE A 138 -10.65 -11.35 -0.68
N ILE A 139 -9.37 -11.38 -0.30
CA ILE A 139 -8.63 -12.64 -0.13
C ILE A 139 -9.28 -13.51 0.94
N ILE A 140 -9.68 -12.94 2.07
CA ILE A 140 -10.31 -13.69 3.17
C ILE A 140 -11.68 -14.24 2.73
N VAL A 141 -12.51 -13.42 2.08
CA VAL A 141 -13.83 -13.82 1.59
C VAL A 141 -13.70 -14.95 0.57
N SER A 142 -12.86 -14.80 -0.45
CA SER A 142 -12.62 -15.85 -1.47
C SER A 142 -12.08 -17.14 -0.85
N TYR A 143 -11.25 -17.06 0.18
CA TYR A 143 -10.78 -18.24 0.91
C TYR A 143 -11.93 -18.96 1.63
N PHE A 144 -12.84 -18.23 2.27
CA PHE A 144 -14.01 -18.84 2.92
C PHE A 144 -14.99 -19.42 1.91
N GLU A 145 -15.22 -18.77 0.77
CA GLU A 145 -16.02 -19.31 -0.33
C GLU A 145 -15.44 -20.63 -0.85
N TRP A 146 -14.12 -20.69 -1.07
CA TRP A 146 -13.44 -21.91 -1.45
C TRP A 146 -13.62 -23.04 -0.41
N LEU A 147 -13.52 -22.71 0.89
CA LEU A 147 -13.77 -23.67 1.97
C LEU A 147 -15.22 -24.15 2.04
N GLN A 148 -16.19 -23.27 1.76
CA GLN A 148 -17.62 -23.62 1.69
C GLN A 148 -17.87 -24.65 0.59
N ASN A 149 -17.36 -24.37 -0.61
CA ASN A 149 -17.45 -25.27 -1.77
C ASN A 149 -16.83 -26.64 -1.47
N LYS A 150 -15.66 -26.69 -0.82
CA LYS A 150 -14.98 -27.94 -0.48
C LYS A 150 -15.70 -28.77 0.59
N ARG A 151 -16.50 -28.15 1.46
CA ARG A 151 -17.19 -28.81 2.58
C ARG A 151 -18.69 -28.99 2.37
N SER A 152 -19.23 -28.59 1.22
CA SER A 152 -20.68 -28.55 0.92
C SER A 152 -21.49 -27.87 2.03
N LYS A 153 -20.93 -26.83 2.65
CA LYS A 153 -21.58 -26.03 3.69
C LYS A 153 -21.89 -24.66 3.13
N CYS A 154 -23.15 -24.25 3.22
CA CYS A 154 -23.56 -22.88 2.91
C CYS A 154 -23.65 -22.08 4.21
N TRP A 155 -23.06 -20.90 4.23
CA TRP A 155 -23.29 -19.91 5.29
C TRP A 155 -23.97 -18.69 4.70
N GLU A 156 -24.92 -18.11 5.43
CA GLU A 156 -25.51 -16.83 5.05
C GLU A 156 -24.45 -15.72 5.11
N LEU A 157 -24.51 -14.76 4.19
CA LEU A 157 -23.53 -13.67 4.08
C LEU A 157 -23.39 -12.90 5.40
N GLU A 158 -24.51 -12.59 6.05
CA GLU A 158 -24.55 -11.92 7.36
C GLU A 158 -23.81 -12.72 8.46
N GLU A 159 -23.88 -14.05 8.42
CA GLU A 159 -23.19 -14.89 9.39
C GLU A 159 -21.68 -14.86 9.17
N VAL A 160 -21.25 -14.90 7.91
CA VAL A 160 -19.84 -14.80 7.51
C VAL A 160 -19.29 -13.45 7.90
N ASP A 161 -19.96 -12.36 7.54
CA ASP A 161 -19.52 -11.00 7.82
C ASP A 161 -19.39 -10.75 9.32
N ARG A 162 -20.37 -11.19 10.11
CA ARG A 162 -20.31 -11.08 11.58
C ARG A 162 -19.13 -11.85 12.17
N LYS A 163 -18.88 -13.08 11.69
CA LYS A 163 -17.75 -13.91 12.15
C LYS A 163 -16.41 -13.31 11.73
N LEU A 164 -16.33 -12.78 10.51
CA LEU A 164 -15.15 -12.15 9.93
C LEU A 164 -14.82 -10.86 10.66
N TYR A 165 -15.81 -9.99 10.88
CA TYR A 165 -15.70 -8.79 11.69
C TYR A 165 -15.15 -9.10 13.10
N LYS A 166 -15.75 -10.07 13.80
CA LYS A 166 -15.31 -10.46 15.14
C LYS A 166 -13.87 -10.97 15.14
N LYS A 167 -13.49 -11.81 14.16
CA LYS A 167 -12.12 -12.33 14.05
C LYS A 167 -11.11 -11.23 13.73
N ILE A 168 -11.41 -10.34 12.79
CA ILE A 168 -10.48 -9.26 12.42
C ILE A 168 -10.28 -8.31 13.59
N ILE A 169 -11.35 -7.91 14.29
CA ILE A 169 -11.22 -7.05 15.47
C ILE A 169 -10.44 -7.75 16.59
N THR A 170 -10.68 -9.04 16.82
CA THR A 170 -9.96 -9.78 17.86
C THR A 170 -8.48 -9.89 17.52
N LEU A 171 -8.14 -10.21 16.27
CA LEU A 171 -6.75 -10.27 15.79
C LEU A 171 -6.09 -8.90 15.82
N PHE A 172 -6.81 -7.84 15.47
CA PHE A 172 -6.32 -6.47 15.53
C PHE A 172 -6.04 -6.04 16.97
N ALA A 173 -6.96 -6.30 17.90
CA ALA A 173 -6.77 -6.03 19.31
C ALA A 173 -5.58 -6.80 19.88
N PHE A 174 -5.45 -8.09 19.53
CA PHE A 174 -4.31 -8.93 19.91
C PHE A 174 -2.99 -8.36 19.38
N PHE A 175 -2.95 -7.98 18.10
CA PHE A 175 -1.77 -7.39 17.48
C PHE A 175 -1.39 -6.05 18.11
N LEU A 176 -2.35 -5.19 18.42
CA LEU A 176 -2.10 -3.93 19.15
C LEU A 176 -1.54 -4.19 20.56
N THR A 177 -2.08 -5.15 21.30
CA THR A 177 -1.55 -5.51 22.63
C THR A 177 -0.14 -6.09 22.56
N ASP A 178 0.17 -6.90 21.54
CA ASP A 178 1.51 -7.45 21.31
C ASP A 178 2.51 -6.37 20.85
N LEU A 179 2.04 -5.35 20.11
CA LEU A 179 2.88 -4.22 19.68
C LEU A 179 3.15 -3.20 20.79
N MET A 180 2.21 -3.03 21.73
CA MET A 180 2.24 -2.02 22.79
C MET A 180 2.94 -2.48 24.08
N MET A 181 3.29 -3.76 24.21
CA MET A 181 4.10 -4.27 25.32
C MET A 181 5.59 -4.29 24.92
N PRO A 182 6.51 -3.59 25.64
CA PRO A 182 7.93 -3.69 25.35
C PRO A 182 8.45 -5.10 25.69
N PRO A 183 9.25 -5.74 24.83
CA PRO A 183 9.86 -7.03 25.16
C PRO A 183 10.88 -6.83 26.29
N ILE A 184 10.77 -7.65 27.34
CA ILE A 184 11.70 -7.72 28.47
C ILE A 184 12.98 -8.46 28.01
N LEU A 185 13.98 -7.73 27.46
CA LEU A 185 15.44 -7.99 27.28
C LEU A 185 15.98 -9.40 26.84
N PRO A 186 17.27 -9.59 26.46
CA PRO A 186 18.32 -8.68 25.97
C PRO A 186 19.01 -9.12 24.64
N SER A 187 19.77 -8.17 24.06
CA SER A 187 21.00 -8.30 23.26
C SER A 187 21.14 -9.27 22.06
N SER A 188 21.48 -8.67 20.92
CA SER A 188 22.43 -9.21 19.92
C SER A 188 21.96 -10.23 18.88
N SER A 189 20.88 -9.96 18.13
CA SER A 189 20.71 -10.39 16.72
C SER A 189 19.25 -10.28 16.29
N GLN A 190 18.83 -9.14 15.76
CA GLN A 190 17.58 -9.06 14.99
C GLN A 190 17.77 -8.16 13.78
N LEU A 191 18.53 -8.70 12.83
CA LEU A 191 18.30 -8.47 11.40
C LEU A 191 16.87 -8.96 11.10
N LEU A 192 16.10 -8.19 10.34
CA LEU A 192 14.77 -8.53 9.76
C LEU A 192 13.56 -8.46 10.72
N SER A 193 12.98 -7.26 10.87
CA SER A 193 11.53 -7.10 10.71
C SER A 193 11.20 -5.66 10.31
N PRO A 194 10.26 -5.41 9.36
CA PRO A 194 9.71 -4.08 9.12
C PRO A 194 8.93 -3.67 10.37
N ARG A 195 9.54 -2.89 11.26
CA ARG A 195 9.01 -2.68 12.61
C ARG A 195 7.94 -1.59 12.64
N ARG A 196 6.76 -2.02 13.09
CA ARG A 196 5.67 -1.26 13.76
C ARG A 196 4.89 -0.25 12.92
N THR A 197 5.52 0.63 12.15
CA THR A 197 4.82 1.69 11.41
C THR A 197 4.05 1.14 10.22
N ASP A 198 4.68 0.25 9.43
CA ASP A 198 4.08 -0.43 8.29
C ASP A 198 2.81 -1.20 8.68
N ALA A 199 2.84 -1.82 9.87
CA ALA A 199 1.72 -2.60 10.38
C ALA A 199 0.58 -1.71 10.89
N LEU A 200 0.89 -0.56 11.50
CA LEU A 200 -0.14 0.37 12.00
C LEU A 200 -0.88 1.07 10.86
N GLU A 201 -0.18 1.53 9.81
CA GLU A 201 -0.83 2.10 8.62
C GLU A 201 -1.66 1.05 7.86
N PHE A 202 -1.14 -0.17 7.75
CA PHE A 202 -1.86 -1.31 7.17
C PHE A 202 -3.15 -1.64 7.94
N LEU A 203 -3.12 -1.58 9.27
CA LEU A 203 -4.26 -1.91 10.11
C LEU A 203 -5.28 -0.77 10.24
N ALA A 204 -4.84 0.50 10.19
CA ALA A 204 -5.74 1.65 10.11
C ALA A 204 -6.60 1.59 8.84
N GLY A 205 -5.98 1.28 7.69
CA GLY A 205 -6.71 1.09 6.42
C GLY A 205 -7.65 -0.13 6.42
N LEU A 206 -7.36 -1.16 7.21
CA LEU A 206 -8.24 -2.32 7.40
C LEU A 206 -9.45 -1.96 8.29
N PHE A 207 -9.24 -1.17 9.35
CA PHE A 207 -10.31 -0.74 10.26
C PHE A 207 -11.30 0.22 9.60
N ASP A 208 -10.80 1.22 8.86
CA ASP A 208 -11.66 2.17 8.11
C ASP A 208 -12.46 1.47 7.01
N PHE A 209 -11.87 0.46 6.36
CA PHE A 209 -12.59 -0.36 5.38
C PHE A 209 -13.68 -1.20 6.04
N ILE A 210 -13.42 -1.82 7.19
CA ILE A 210 -14.43 -2.62 7.90
C ILE A 210 -15.60 -1.74 8.35
N LEU A 211 -15.34 -0.52 8.83
CA LEU A 211 -16.38 0.44 9.18
C LEU A 211 -17.20 0.88 7.96
N GLN A 212 -16.55 1.12 6.83
CA GLN A 212 -17.24 1.50 5.59
C GLN A 212 -18.01 0.33 4.95
N PHE A 213 -17.43 -0.87 4.91
CA PHE A 213 -18.09 -2.10 4.43
C PHE A 213 -19.37 -2.35 5.23
N HIS A 214 -19.32 -2.17 6.55
CA HIS A 214 -20.49 -2.28 7.41
C HIS A 214 -21.51 -1.13 7.25
N ALA A 215 -21.10 0.02 6.68
CA ALA A 215 -21.99 1.13 6.33
C ALA A 215 -22.67 0.92 4.96
N ASP A 216 -21.90 0.54 3.93
CA ASP A 216 -22.38 0.37 2.55
C ASP A 216 -23.28 -0.88 2.40
N HIS A 217 -23.07 -1.93 3.23
CA HIS A 217 -23.91 -3.13 3.22
C HIS A 217 -25.21 -3.04 4.03
N ARG A 218 -25.52 -1.90 4.68
CA ARG A 218 -26.86 -1.70 5.25
C ARG A 218 -27.92 -1.34 4.20
N ASP A 219 -27.51 -0.74 3.07
CA ASP A 219 -28.45 -0.18 2.08
C ASP A 219 -28.53 -0.97 0.77
N THR A 220 -27.77 -2.06 0.61
CA THR A 220 -27.77 -2.88 -0.62
C THR A 220 -27.86 -4.37 -0.34
N ALA A 221 -29.02 -4.81 0.15
CA ALA A 221 -29.36 -6.23 0.20
C ALA A 221 -30.38 -6.58 -0.91
N PRO A 222 -29.97 -7.08 -2.08
CA PRO A 222 -30.83 -7.93 -2.88
C PRO A 222 -30.78 -9.36 -2.30
N ARG A 223 -31.95 -9.83 -1.85
CA ARG A 223 -32.17 -11.22 -1.43
C ARG A 223 -32.08 -12.18 -2.62
N HIS A 224 -30.90 -12.48 -3.15
CA HIS A 224 -30.79 -13.55 -4.16
C HIS A 224 -29.47 -14.33 -4.10
N ARG A 225 -29.62 -15.66 -4.11
CA ARG A 225 -28.65 -16.73 -4.39
C ARG A 225 -27.33 -16.25 -5.01
N LEU A 226 -26.24 -16.41 -4.27
CA LEU A 226 -24.87 -16.30 -4.81
C LEU A 226 -24.48 -17.58 -5.56
N ASN A 227 -25.12 -17.85 -6.71
CA ASN A 227 -24.50 -18.64 -7.78
C ASN A 227 -25.25 -18.48 -9.11
N PRO A 228 -24.67 -17.75 -10.09
CA PRO A 228 -25.02 -17.98 -11.50
C PRO A 228 -23.80 -18.16 -12.43
N PHE A 229 -22.59 -18.46 -11.92
CA PHE A 229 -21.40 -18.65 -12.78
C PHE A 229 -20.86 -20.09 -12.83
N LEU A 230 -21.70 -21.07 -12.52
CA LEU A 230 -21.50 -22.47 -12.90
C LEU A 230 -22.63 -22.92 -13.84
N SER A 231 -22.51 -22.52 -15.11
CA SER A 231 -23.11 -23.17 -16.28
C SER A 231 -22.31 -22.83 -17.52
#